data_AF-A0ABD5RYY2-F1
#
_entry.id   AF-A0ABD5RYY2-F1
#
_cell.length_a   1.000
_cell.length_b   1.000
_cell.length_c   1.000
_cell.angle_alpha   90.00
_cell.angle_beta   90.00
_cell.angle_gamma   90.00
#
_symmetry.space_group_name_H-M   'P 1'
#
loop_
_entity.id
_entity.type
_entity.pdbx_description
1 polymer ?
#
loop_
_entity_poly.entity_id
_entity_poly.type
_entity_poly.pdbx_seq_one_letter_code
_entity_poly.pdbx_strand_id
1 'polypeptide(L)' 'EALREAGAEVDRVLVVVDREEGASDLLAEHGVELESLLTASDLLADR' A
#
# COMPACT_ATOMS: atom_id res chain seq x y z
N GLU A 1 6.26 7.77 -8.81
CA GLU A 1 6.33 8.33 -10.18
C GLU A 1 7.56 7.87 -10.95
N ALA A 2 8.78 7.95 -10.41
CA ALA A 2 10.03 7.59 -11.11
C ALA A 2 10.02 6.26 -11.91
N LEU A 3 9.41 5.19 -11.38
CA LEU A 3 9.28 3.91 -12.10
C LEU A 3 8.43 4.03 -13.37
N ARG A 4 7.31 4.76 -13.30
CA ARG A 4 6.42 5.02 -14.43
C ARG A 4 7.08 5.93 -15.46
N GLU A 5 7.82 6.94 -15.00
CA GLU A 5 8.64 7.79 -15.87
C GLU A 5 9.73 7.01 -16.62
N ALA A 6 10.24 5.94 -16.02
CA ALA A 6 11.17 5.01 -16.66
C ALA A 6 10.48 3.99 -17.60
N GLY A 7 9.17 4.09 -17.82
CA GLY A 7 8.40 3.23 -18.71
C GLY A 7 7.92 1.92 -18.08
N ALA A 8 8.04 1.76 -16.75
CA ALA A 8 7.50 0.59 -16.06
C ALA A 8 6.00 0.74 -15.78
N GLU A 9 5.27 -0.37 -15.85
CA GLU A 9 3.92 -0.48 -15.31
C GLU A 9 4.00 -0.74 -13.80
N VAL A 10 3.21 0.00 -13.02
CA VAL A 10 3.12 -0.15 -11.56
C VAL A 10 1.65 -0.18 -11.20
N ASP A 11 1.16 -1.35 -10.84
CA ASP A 11 -0.24 -1.67 -10.56
C ASP A 11 -0.48 -2.12 -9.11
N ARG A 12 0.56 -2.62 -8.42
CA ARG A 12 0.47 -3.12 -7.04
C ARG A 12 1.69 -2.79 -6.19
N VAL A 13 1.45 -2.58 -4.89
CA VAL A 13 2.48 -2.41 -3.85
C VAL A 13 2.20 -3.38 -2.71
N LEU A 14 3.25 -4.14 -2.33
CA LEU A 14 3.23 -5.00 -1.15
C LEU A 14 3.91 -4.29 0.02
N VAL A 15 3.25 -4.25 1.18
CA VAL A 15 3.80 -3.69 2.42
C VAL A 15 3.72 -4.71 3.55
N VAL A 16 4.59 -4.57 4.55
CA VAL A 16 4.52 -5.42 5.74
C VAL A 16 3.36 -5.02 6.63
N VAL A 17 3.19 -3.71 6.87
CA VAL A 17 2.16 -3.17 7.76
C VAL A 17 1.42 -2.04 7.06
N ASP A 18 0.11 -2.17 6.92
CA ASP A 18 -0.77 -1.04 6.64
C ASP A 18 -1.13 -0.33 7.96
N ARG A 19 -0.83 0.96 8.06
CA ARG A 19 -1.14 1.75 9.26
C ARG A 19 -2.60 2.19 9.33
N GLU A 20 -3.38 1.92 8.28
CA GLU A 20 -4.79 2.32 8.18
C GLU A 20 -4.96 3.86 8.22
N GLU A 21 -3.95 4.59 7.73
CA GLU A 21 -3.88 6.06 7.69
C GLU A 21 -4.22 6.62 6.27
N GLY A 22 -4.97 5.87 5.46
CA GLY A 22 -5.43 6.30 4.12
C GLY A 22 -4.48 6.01 2.95
N ALA A 23 -3.43 5.20 3.16
CA ALA A 23 -2.49 4.84 2.10
C ALA A 23 -3.16 4.06 0.95
N SER A 24 -4.06 3.13 1.28
CA SER A 24 -4.80 2.32 0.31
C SER A 24 -5.67 3.18 -0.61
N ASP A 25 -6.40 4.15 -0.05
CA ASP A 25 -7.22 5.08 -0.83
C ASP A 25 -6.35 5.97 -1.73
N LEU A 26 -5.29 6.56 -1.17
CA LEU A 26 -4.34 7.40 -1.91
C LEU A 26 -3.74 6.66 -3.11
N LEU A 27 -3.33 5.40 -2.92
CA LEU A 27 -2.74 4.59 -3.99
C LEU A 27 -3.80 4.19 -5.03
N ALA A 28 -5.02 3.86 -4.60
CA ALA A 28 -6.13 3.54 -5.50
C ALA A 28 -6.50 4.71 -6.42
N GLU A 29 -6.45 5.96 -5.94
CA GLU A 29 -6.60 7.17 -6.76
C GLU A 29 -5.57 7.26 -7.90
N HIS A 30 -4.41 6.64 -7.73
CA HIS A 30 -3.33 6.57 -8.71
C HIS A 30 -3.32 5.26 -9.51
N GLY A 31 -4.38 4.45 -9.39
CA GLY A 31 -4.51 3.15 -10.03
C GLY A 31 -3.53 2.10 -9.52
N VAL A 32 -3.13 2.19 -8.25
CA VAL A 32 -2.23 1.23 -7.58
C VAL A 32 -2.96 0.56 -6.44
N GLU A 33 -2.95 -0.76 -6.41
CA GLU A 33 -3.49 -1.56 -5.32
C GLU A 33 -2.45 -1.69 -4.19
N LEU A 34 -2.86 -1.47 -2.94
CA LEU A 34 -2.06 -1.78 -1.76
C LEU A 34 -2.49 -3.13 -1.19
N GLU A 35 -1.52 -4.00 -0.96
CA GLU A 35 -1.72 -5.28 -0.28
C GLU A 35 -0.71 -5.37 0.89
N SER A 36 -1.22 -5.65 2.09
CA SER A 36 -0.43 -5.69 3.32
C SER A 36 -0.43 -7.08 3.94
N LEU A 37 0.67 -7.43 4.61
CA LEU A 37 0.73 -8.68 5.38
C LEU A 37 -0.03 -8.57 6.71
N LEU A 38 -0.04 -7.37 7.31
CA LEU A 38 -0.68 -7.06 8.58
C LEU A 38 -1.23 -5.63 8.55
N THR A 39 -2.22 -5.35 9.39
CA THR A 39 -2.70 -4.00 9.69
C THR A 39 -2.17 -3.50 11.04
N ALA A 40 -2.26 -2.19 11.29
CA ALA A 40 -1.99 -1.62 12.61
C ALA A 40 -2.94 -2.20 13.66
N SER A 41 -4.21 -2.40 13.30
CA SER A 41 -5.19 -3.06 14.16
C SER A 41 -4.76 -4.48 14.55
N ASP A 42 -4.23 -5.28 13.61
CA ASP A 42 -3.71 -6.63 13.89
C ASP A 42 -2.56 -6.58 14.91
N LEU A 43 -1.60 -5.68 14.71
CA LEU A 43 -0.45 -5.53 15.61
C LEU A 43 -0.83 -5.09 17.02
N LEU A 44 -1.89 -4.30 17.16
CA LEU A 44 -2.38 -3.84 18.46
C LEU A 44 -3.23 -4.90 19.17
N ALA A 45 -3.87 -5.80 18.42
CA ALA A 45 -4.66 -6.91 18.98
C ALA A 45 -3.77 -7.99 19.63
N ASP A 46 -2.52 -8.14 19.18
CA ASP A 46 -1.56 -9.12 19.68
C ASP A 46 -0.79 -8.64 20.94
N ARG A 47 -1.21 -7.55 21.58
CA ARG A 47 -0.51 -6.90 22.71
C ARG A 47 -1.08 -7.21 24.09
#